data_AF-A0A6C7UI88-F1
#
_entry.id   AF-A0A6C7UI88-F1
#
_cell.length_a   1.000
_cell.length_b   1.000
_cell.length_c   1.000
_cell.angle_alpha   90.00
_cell.angle_beta   90.00
_cell.angle_gamma   90.00
#
_symmetry.space_group_name_H-M   'P 1'
#
loop_
_entity.id
_entity.type
_entity.pdbx_description
1 polymer ?
#
loop_
_entity_poly.entity_id
_entity_poly.type
_entity_poly.pdbx_seq_one_letter_code
_entity_poly.pdbx_strand_id
1 'polypeptide(L)'
;MEVFDEELAQYGILAKNGKLVIKDNKITIIDAEIKEIKFQKLQEKAIKEIRISGSEIKYLYFLEKNTIKIDFRNCNFKNQIIARELYFKNEVIFHQCVFDAVVDFSKTKFDSKIDFLASVFKGEVRFIETQFQAEQSNNEIIENDFGEVIFAERASFSNATFQARVSFEKSQFKEETRFIGTQFLAEQNNSKIIENEFREVVFKGKVAFDSLVLKGRISFLFSTFKDETFFSNIKLNNHIFHNVEFNKINFIHNNYINVESNAESYVFQNAVFKDTLSFEGMKIERLGFDNVLFNGVVTFSNTKLNTKPQFINCTFSNQFNIEHQYIKYSDKDIENKINNIQDKNDKFRALLNLRDLFRKLKSNRIAHHNLIDASELRTQELYARELELKYQEKKSLREKIERWQLFFYRKFCDHHTDILQSLNSLILVIGIFVLLSVAMVVDFNYRLGYKPILEHWYFSLDFYNYHINSIIQDNYLFVVKVNFAMLFGYLILVGFALCLKYIREFFIIISYGVTLLVLVVSPKILIPAMGFFTDKRAMLDPLSTIGGIYTIVFGFVVFSFIKTIRKNSIVPN
;
A
#
# COMPACT_ATOMS: atom_id res chain seq x y z
N MET A 1 -54.51 27.92 -35.64
CA MET A 1 -54.42 28.24 -34.20
C MET A 1 -54.17 26.93 -33.49
N GLU A 2 -53.12 26.81 -32.68
CA GLU A 2 -53.00 25.65 -31.79
C GLU A 2 -54.16 25.71 -30.79
N VAL A 3 -54.97 24.66 -30.72
CA VAL A 3 -56.06 24.54 -29.74
C VAL A 3 -55.46 23.96 -28.48
N PHE A 4 -55.46 24.75 -27.40
CA PHE A 4 -55.01 24.34 -26.07
C PHE A 4 -56.21 24.03 -25.20
N ASP A 5 -56.00 23.22 -24.17
CA ASP A 5 -57.01 22.92 -23.16
C ASP A 5 -57.39 24.19 -22.38
N GLU A 6 -58.67 24.60 -22.47
CA GLU A 6 -59.18 25.81 -21.84
C GLU A 6 -59.20 25.72 -20.30
N GLU A 7 -59.44 24.52 -19.77
CA GLU A 7 -59.45 24.27 -18.32
C GLU A 7 -58.05 24.45 -17.73
N LEU A 8 -57.00 23.99 -18.40
CA LEU A 8 -55.61 24.20 -17.97
C LEU A 8 -55.12 25.64 -18.16
N ALA A 9 -55.61 26.34 -19.20
CA ALA A 9 -55.22 27.72 -19.47
C ALA A 9 -55.56 28.67 -18.30
N GLN A 10 -56.65 28.40 -17.57
CA GLN A 10 -57.04 29.17 -16.38
C GLN A 10 -56.03 29.04 -15.22
N TYR A 11 -55.29 27.93 -15.18
CA TYR A 11 -54.22 27.65 -14.22
C TYR A 11 -52.83 28.07 -14.72
N GLY A 12 -52.74 28.68 -15.92
CA GLY A 12 -51.48 29.11 -16.52
C GLY A 12 -50.68 27.98 -17.15
N ILE A 13 -51.33 26.88 -17.52
CA ILE A 13 -50.73 25.76 -18.25
C ILE A 13 -51.28 25.78 -19.68
N LEU A 14 -50.41 25.90 -20.68
CA LEU A 14 -50.80 25.76 -22.08
C LEU A 14 -50.40 24.36 -22.57
N ALA A 15 -51.36 23.45 -22.58
CA ALA A 15 -51.14 22.04 -22.93
C ALA A 15 -52.15 21.53 -23.97
N LYS A 16 -51.77 20.49 -24.70
CA LYS A 16 -52.62 19.75 -25.64
C LYS A 16 -52.34 18.24 -25.55
N ASN A 17 -53.25 17.43 -26.08
CA ASN A 17 -53.09 15.98 -26.29
C ASN A 17 -52.90 15.09 -25.04
N GLY A 18 -53.23 15.57 -23.82
CA GLY A 18 -53.02 14.80 -22.58
C GLY A 18 -54.29 14.48 -21.79
N LYS A 19 -54.17 13.57 -20.81
CA LYS A 19 -55.21 13.28 -19.82
C LYS A 19 -55.05 14.20 -18.61
N LEU A 20 -56.17 14.80 -18.19
CA LEU A 20 -56.23 15.77 -17.10
C LEU A 20 -57.08 15.26 -15.94
N VAL A 21 -56.57 15.43 -14.72
CA VAL A 21 -57.34 15.28 -13.48
C VAL A 21 -57.00 16.44 -12.56
N ILE A 22 -58.01 17.23 -12.19
CA ILE A 22 -57.91 18.30 -11.19
C ILE A 22 -58.76 17.90 -9.99
N LYS A 23 -58.12 17.73 -8.84
CA LYS A 23 -58.81 17.35 -7.59
C LYS A 23 -58.05 17.89 -6.39
N ASP A 24 -58.75 18.40 -5.38
CA ASP A 24 -58.16 18.77 -4.08
C ASP A 24 -56.96 19.74 -4.19
N ASN A 25 -57.03 20.74 -5.08
CA ASN A 25 -55.94 21.69 -5.39
C ASN A 25 -54.66 21.00 -5.92
N LYS A 26 -54.81 19.84 -6.53
CA LYS A 26 -53.76 19.11 -7.23
C LYS A 26 -54.13 18.99 -8.70
N ILE A 27 -53.15 19.29 -9.56
CA ILE A 27 -53.28 19.09 -11.01
C ILE A 27 -52.43 17.90 -11.40
N THR A 28 -53.05 16.91 -12.03
CA THR A 28 -52.36 15.75 -12.62
C THR A 28 -52.53 15.76 -14.14
N ILE A 29 -51.41 15.75 -14.87
CA ILE A 29 -51.37 15.73 -16.33
C ILE A 29 -50.57 14.51 -16.78
N ILE A 30 -51.08 13.76 -17.75
CA ILE A 30 -50.43 12.55 -18.26
C ILE A 30 -50.39 12.60 -19.80
N ASP A 31 -49.23 12.29 -20.37
CA ASP A 31 -48.99 12.16 -21.81
C ASP A 31 -49.37 13.41 -22.62
N ALA A 32 -48.98 14.61 -22.16
CA ALA A 32 -49.32 15.89 -22.79
C ALA A 32 -48.15 16.55 -23.53
N GLU A 33 -48.48 17.40 -24.50
CA GLU A 33 -47.56 18.41 -25.05
C GLU A 33 -47.82 19.76 -24.38
N ILE A 34 -46.88 20.22 -23.56
CA ILE A 34 -47.00 21.44 -22.76
C ILE A 34 -46.07 22.52 -23.32
N LYS A 35 -46.67 23.59 -23.83
CA LYS A 35 -45.92 24.75 -24.31
C LYS A 35 -45.34 25.57 -23.17
N GLU A 36 -46.13 25.86 -22.14
CA GLU A 36 -45.64 26.61 -20.98
C GLU A 36 -46.42 26.30 -19.71
N ILE A 37 -45.72 26.44 -18.58
CA ILE A 37 -46.28 26.40 -17.24
C ILE A 37 -45.87 27.69 -16.51
N LYS A 38 -46.85 28.51 -16.12
CA LYS A 38 -46.66 29.73 -15.34
C LYS A 38 -47.02 29.48 -13.87
N PHE A 39 -46.00 29.32 -13.02
CA PHE A 39 -46.21 29.01 -11.61
C PHE A 39 -46.94 30.12 -10.83
N GLN A 40 -46.87 31.37 -11.31
CA GLN A 40 -47.62 32.48 -10.72
C GLN A 40 -49.12 32.19 -10.65
N LYS A 41 -49.73 31.82 -11.78
CA LYS A 41 -51.17 31.51 -11.85
C LYS A 41 -51.53 30.30 -11.01
N LEU A 42 -50.67 29.28 -10.97
CA LEU A 42 -50.88 28.10 -10.13
C LEU A 42 -50.95 28.49 -8.65
N GLN A 43 -50.04 29.36 -8.17
CA GLN A 43 -50.05 29.84 -6.78
C GLN A 43 -51.23 30.74 -6.46
N GLU A 44 -51.61 31.65 -7.37
CA GLU A 44 -52.80 32.50 -7.23
C GLU A 44 -54.09 31.68 -7.11
N LYS A 45 -54.15 30.54 -7.80
CA LYS A 45 -55.25 29.57 -7.72
C LYS A 45 -55.13 28.59 -6.56
N ALA A 46 -54.18 28.81 -5.64
CA ALA A 46 -53.94 27.99 -4.46
C ALA A 46 -53.68 26.49 -4.76
N ILE A 47 -53.12 26.19 -5.93
CA ILE A 47 -52.65 24.83 -6.26
C ILE A 47 -51.52 24.46 -5.31
N LYS A 48 -51.59 23.26 -4.73
CA LYS A 48 -50.62 22.74 -3.75
C LYS A 48 -49.62 21.78 -4.37
N GLU A 49 -50.03 21.01 -5.37
CA GLU A 49 -49.21 20.01 -6.04
C GLU A 49 -49.50 19.97 -7.54
N ILE A 50 -48.44 19.89 -8.33
CA ILE A 50 -48.54 19.56 -9.75
C ILE A 50 -47.80 18.24 -10.00
N ARG A 51 -48.50 17.27 -10.59
CA ARG A 51 -47.94 16.00 -11.03
C ARG A 51 -48.07 15.89 -12.54
N ILE A 52 -46.95 15.79 -13.25
CA ILE A 52 -46.98 15.59 -14.71
C ILE A 52 -46.14 14.37 -15.05
N SER A 53 -46.74 13.48 -15.85
CA SER A 53 -46.10 12.24 -16.28
C SER A 53 -46.06 12.11 -17.80
N GLY A 54 -44.99 11.54 -18.36
CA GLY A 54 -44.93 11.14 -19.77
C GLY A 54 -45.06 12.30 -20.78
N SER A 55 -44.79 13.53 -20.35
CA SER A 55 -45.15 14.73 -21.12
C SER A 55 -43.93 15.48 -21.67
N GLU A 56 -44.10 16.15 -22.80
CA GLU A 56 -43.11 17.09 -23.32
C GLU A 56 -43.40 18.50 -22.80
N ILE A 57 -42.39 19.21 -22.29
CA ILE A 57 -42.53 20.52 -21.67
C ILE A 57 -41.52 21.49 -22.28
N LYS A 58 -41.99 22.59 -22.87
CA LYS A 58 -41.11 23.57 -23.53
C LYS A 58 -40.60 24.65 -22.57
N TYR A 59 -41.48 25.26 -21.76
CA TYR A 59 -41.08 26.38 -20.89
C TYR A 59 -41.67 26.27 -19.48
N LEU A 60 -40.84 26.50 -18.47
CA LEU A 60 -41.24 26.66 -17.07
C LEU A 60 -40.94 28.08 -16.63
N TYR A 61 -41.93 28.76 -16.05
CA TYR A 61 -41.78 30.08 -15.48
C TYR A 61 -42.05 30.01 -13.98
N PHE A 62 -40.97 29.88 -13.21
CA PHE A 62 -40.99 29.90 -11.75
C PHE A 62 -41.08 31.33 -11.19
N LEU A 63 -41.47 31.46 -9.91
CA LEU A 63 -41.37 32.72 -9.17
C LEU A 63 -40.08 32.76 -8.34
N GLU A 64 -39.77 33.91 -7.75
CA GLU A 64 -38.76 34.04 -6.69
C GLU A 64 -39.02 33.09 -5.52
N LYS A 65 -40.29 32.90 -5.14
CA LYS A 65 -40.72 31.96 -4.10
C LYS A 65 -41.78 31.00 -4.63
N ASN A 66 -41.40 29.74 -4.74
CA ASN A 66 -42.22 28.63 -5.21
C ASN A 66 -42.72 27.79 -4.02
N THR A 67 -44.03 27.70 -3.84
CA THR A 67 -44.67 26.96 -2.74
C THR A 67 -45.43 25.73 -3.20
N ILE A 68 -45.37 25.40 -4.49
CA ILE A 68 -46.05 24.24 -5.07
C ILE A 68 -45.12 23.04 -4.99
N LYS A 69 -45.64 21.87 -4.57
CA LYS A 69 -44.93 20.60 -4.73
C LYS A 69 -44.90 20.20 -6.20
N ILE A 70 -43.72 19.91 -6.71
CA ILE A 70 -43.49 19.61 -8.13
C ILE A 70 -43.14 18.13 -8.27
N ASP A 71 -43.90 17.40 -9.09
CA ASP A 71 -43.67 15.97 -9.37
C ASP A 71 -43.72 15.70 -10.88
N PHE A 72 -42.56 15.81 -11.53
CA PHE A 72 -42.36 15.49 -12.94
C PHE A 72 -41.79 14.07 -13.07
N ARG A 73 -42.44 13.21 -13.87
CA ARG A 73 -42.00 11.83 -14.09
C ARG A 73 -41.98 11.46 -15.56
N ASN A 74 -40.90 10.88 -16.07
CA ASN A 74 -40.82 10.51 -17.49
C ASN A 74 -41.12 11.68 -18.45
N CYS A 75 -40.79 12.92 -18.04
CA CYS A 75 -41.05 14.12 -18.84
C CYS A 75 -39.82 14.51 -19.65
N ASN A 76 -40.04 15.13 -20.82
CA ASN A 76 -38.96 15.69 -21.64
C ASN A 76 -39.04 17.23 -21.67
N PHE A 77 -38.05 17.90 -21.08
CA PHE A 77 -37.88 19.34 -21.11
C PHE A 77 -37.08 19.76 -22.34
N LYS A 78 -37.75 20.39 -23.30
CA LYS A 78 -37.19 20.70 -24.62
C LYS A 78 -36.25 21.90 -24.63
N ASN A 79 -36.47 22.87 -23.74
CA ASN A 79 -35.66 24.09 -23.66
C ASN A 79 -35.02 24.24 -22.28
N GLN A 80 -34.20 25.29 -22.16
CA GLN A 80 -33.46 25.60 -20.94
C GLN A 80 -34.37 25.82 -19.74
N ILE A 81 -33.89 25.40 -18.56
CA ILE A 81 -34.50 25.73 -17.27
C ILE A 81 -33.52 26.64 -16.53
N ILE A 82 -33.87 27.92 -16.43
CA ILE A 82 -33.05 28.92 -15.72
C ILE A 82 -33.82 29.33 -14.46
N ALA A 83 -33.37 28.84 -13.32
CA ALA A 83 -34.04 28.96 -12.02
C ALA A 83 -33.09 29.52 -10.95
N ARG A 84 -32.28 30.51 -11.33
CA ARG A 84 -31.26 31.13 -10.48
C ARG A 84 -31.85 31.96 -9.35
N GLU A 85 -31.22 31.91 -8.18
CA GLU A 85 -31.58 32.73 -7.00
C GLU A 85 -33.06 32.56 -6.58
N LEU A 86 -33.68 31.42 -6.91
CA LEU A 86 -35.06 31.11 -6.55
C LEU A 86 -35.13 30.30 -5.26
N TYR A 87 -36.30 30.32 -4.61
CA TYR A 87 -36.61 29.51 -3.43
C TYR A 87 -37.75 28.52 -3.72
N PHE A 88 -37.52 27.25 -3.43
CA PHE A 88 -38.50 26.17 -3.50
C PHE A 88 -38.77 25.63 -2.10
N LYS A 89 -39.97 25.90 -1.59
CA LYS A 89 -40.38 25.49 -0.24
C LYS A 89 -40.64 23.99 -0.12
N ASN A 90 -41.31 23.42 -1.13
CA ASN A 90 -41.75 22.03 -1.12
C ASN A 90 -40.89 21.16 -2.04
N GLU A 91 -41.09 19.85 -1.99
CA GLU A 91 -40.36 18.86 -2.78
C GLU A 91 -40.40 19.16 -4.28
N VAL A 92 -39.27 18.94 -4.93
CA VAL A 92 -39.10 19.05 -6.38
C VAL A 92 -38.57 17.72 -6.91
N ILE A 93 -39.40 17.03 -7.68
CA ILE A 93 -39.12 15.70 -8.21
C ILE A 93 -39.08 15.77 -9.74
N PHE A 94 -38.00 15.28 -10.32
CA PHE A 94 -37.75 15.06 -11.73
C PHE A 94 -37.26 13.63 -11.91
N HIS A 95 -38.18 12.68 -11.85
CA HIS A 95 -37.86 11.25 -11.90
C HIS A 95 -37.87 10.77 -13.35
N GLN A 96 -36.81 10.10 -13.83
CA GLN A 96 -36.70 9.61 -15.21
C GLN A 96 -36.95 10.69 -16.27
N CYS A 97 -36.60 11.94 -15.98
CA CYS A 97 -36.82 13.06 -16.89
C CYS A 97 -35.64 13.24 -17.84
N VAL A 98 -35.90 13.83 -19.00
CA VAL A 98 -34.87 14.21 -19.99
C VAL A 98 -34.85 15.73 -20.12
N PHE A 99 -33.68 16.33 -19.99
CA PHE A 99 -33.46 17.76 -20.21
C PHE A 99 -32.62 17.93 -21.47
N ASP A 100 -33.25 18.39 -22.56
CA ASP A 100 -32.61 18.52 -23.87
C ASP A 100 -31.64 19.72 -23.94
N ALA A 101 -31.75 20.67 -23.00
CA ALA A 101 -30.96 21.90 -22.96
C ALA A 101 -30.38 22.17 -21.56
N VAL A 102 -29.75 23.34 -21.40
CA VAL A 102 -29.07 23.78 -20.15
C VAL A 102 -30.05 23.87 -18.98
N VAL A 103 -29.60 23.40 -17.81
CA VAL A 103 -30.33 23.54 -16.54
C VAL A 103 -29.47 24.29 -15.53
N ASP A 104 -30.00 25.36 -14.97
CA ASP A 104 -29.26 26.26 -14.09
C ASP A 104 -30.06 26.59 -12.82
N PHE A 105 -29.62 26.00 -11.72
CA PHE A 105 -30.13 26.21 -10.35
C PHE A 105 -29.11 26.97 -9.49
N SER A 106 -28.29 27.82 -10.10
CA SER A 106 -27.26 28.55 -9.35
C SER A 106 -27.89 29.44 -8.28
N LYS A 107 -27.38 29.36 -7.05
CA LYS A 107 -27.87 30.07 -5.85
C LYS A 107 -29.33 29.78 -5.49
N THR A 108 -29.94 28.75 -6.07
CA THR A 108 -31.29 28.32 -5.72
C THR A 108 -31.28 27.69 -4.32
N LYS A 109 -32.35 27.92 -3.55
CA LYS A 109 -32.57 27.29 -2.26
C LYS A 109 -33.73 26.30 -2.33
N PHE A 110 -33.45 25.03 -2.06
CA PHE A 110 -34.44 23.97 -1.91
C PHE A 110 -34.61 23.66 -0.41
N ASP A 111 -35.78 23.97 0.15
CA ASP A 111 -36.09 23.73 1.58
C ASP A 111 -36.43 22.26 1.87
N SER A 112 -36.87 21.54 0.84
CA SER A 112 -37.22 20.13 0.87
C SER A 112 -36.28 19.33 -0.03
N LYS A 113 -36.36 17.99 0.03
CA LYS A 113 -35.55 17.12 -0.82
C LYS A 113 -35.78 17.36 -2.31
N ILE A 114 -34.72 17.15 -3.08
CA ILE A 114 -34.75 17.08 -4.54
C ILE A 114 -34.52 15.65 -5.01
N ASP A 115 -35.19 15.27 -6.09
CA ASP A 115 -35.07 13.94 -6.71
C ASP A 115 -34.90 14.11 -8.22
N PHE A 116 -33.77 13.63 -8.75
CA PHE A 116 -33.46 13.54 -10.16
C PHE A 116 -33.30 12.09 -10.63
N LEU A 117 -33.72 11.09 -9.86
CA LEU A 117 -33.41 9.67 -10.07
C LEU A 117 -33.61 9.26 -11.53
N ALA A 118 -32.59 8.61 -12.11
CA ALA A 118 -32.57 8.10 -13.48
C ALA A 118 -32.84 9.16 -14.58
N SER A 119 -32.66 10.45 -14.28
CA SER A 119 -32.80 11.52 -15.27
C SER A 119 -31.58 11.68 -16.16
N VAL A 120 -31.77 12.31 -17.32
CA VAL A 120 -30.72 12.58 -18.31
C VAL A 120 -30.64 14.07 -18.59
N PHE A 121 -29.53 14.69 -18.22
CA PHE A 121 -29.18 16.05 -18.63
C PHE A 121 -28.34 15.99 -19.91
N LYS A 122 -28.92 16.39 -21.05
CA LYS A 122 -28.20 16.46 -22.33
C LYS A 122 -27.39 17.74 -22.49
N GLY A 123 -27.76 18.81 -21.79
CA GLY A 123 -27.00 20.06 -21.73
C GLY A 123 -26.23 20.22 -20.42
N GLU A 124 -25.45 21.30 -20.33
CA GLU A 124 -24.70 21.66 -19.12
C GLU A 124 -25.66 21.88 -17.93
N VAL A 125 -25.27 21.39 -16.75
CA VAL A 125 -26.02 21.58 -15.50
C VAL A 125 -25.20 22.37 -14.47
N ARG A 126 -25.84 23.35 -13.82
CA ARG A 126 -25.21 24.20 -12.82
C ARG A 126 -26.01 24.20 -11.53
N PHE A 127 -25.38 23.69 -10.47
CA PHE A 127 -25.80 23.78 -9.08
C PHE A 127 -24.83 24.66 -8.28
N ILE A 128 -24.36 25.76 -8.87
CA ILE A 128 -23.32 26.62 -8.27
C ILE A 128 -23.94 27.40 -7.11
N GLU A 129 -23.36 27.33 -5.92
CA GLU A 129 -23.89 27.97 -4.70
C GLU A 129 -25.33 27.55 -4.34
N THR A 130 -25.82 26.43 -4.88
CA THR A 130 -27.16 25.90 -4.58
C THR A 130 -27.24 25.41 -3.14
N GLN A 131 -28.32 25.72 -2.45
CA GLN A 131 -28.55 25.33 -1.06
C GLN A 131 -29.64 24.24 -0.97
N PHE A 132 -29.23 22.99 -0.77
CA PHE A 132 -30.11 21.87 -0.48
C PHE A 132 -30.31 21.75 1.03
N GLN A 133 -31.34 22.43 1.53
CA GLN A 133 -31.60 22.64 2.96
C GLN A 133 -32.50 21.58 3.61
N ALA A 134 -32.88 20.53 2.88
CA ALA A 134 -33.62 19.43 3.46
C ALA A 134 -32.88 18.92 4.72
N GLU A 135 -33.53 18.96 5.89
CA GLU A 135 -32.88 18.67 7.16
C GLU A 135 -32.91 17.18 7.49
N GLN A 136 -31.77 16.61 7.85
CA GLN A 136 -31.70 15.24 8.33
C GLN A 136 -32.55 15.06 9.60
N SER A 137 -33.63 14.28 9.53
CA SER A 137 -34.42 13.93 10.71
C SER A 137 -33.82 12.72 11.45
N ASN A 138 -34.12 12.58 12.75
CA ASN A 138 -33.63 11.45 13.56
C ASN A 138 -34.28 10.11 13.18
N ASN A 139 -35.42 10.12 12.49
CA ASN A 139 -36.23 8.93 12.23
C ASN A 139 -36.22 8.47 10.76
N GLU A 140 -35.92 9.36 9.82
CA GLU A 140 -35.88 9.05 8.39
C GLU A 140 -34.64 9.66 7.75
N ILE A 141 -33.97 8.87 6.90
CA ILE A 141 -32.87 9.33 6.07
C ILE A 141 -33.48 10.20 4.96
N ILE A 142 -33.23 11.51 5.03
CA ILE A 142 -33.56 12.41 3.94
C ILE A 142 -32.38 12.38 2.97
N GLU A 143 -32.69 12.22 1.69
CA GLU A 143 -31.71 12.11 0.64
C GLU A 143 -32.07 13.03 -0.52
N ASN A 144 -31.07 13.77 -1.00
CA ASN A 144 -31.11 14.41 -2.31
C ASN A 144 -30.64 13.38 -3.34
N ASP A 145 -31.53 12.95 -4.21
CA ASP A 145 -31.31 11.79 -5.08
C ASP A 145 -30.86 12.22 -6.48
N PHE A 146 -29.62 11.88 -6.83
CA PHE A 146 -29.04 11.97 -8.17
C PHE A 146 -28.59 10.59 -8.66
N GLY A 147 -29.19 9.52 -8.13
CA GLY A 147 -28.92 8.15 -8.51
C GLY A 147 -29.28 7.90 -9.98
N GLU A 148 -28.46 7.10 -10.67
CA GLU A 148 -28.65 6.72 -12.07
C GLU A 148 -28.73 7.91 -13.04
N VAL A 149 -28.38 9.13 -12.60
CA VAL A 149 -28.42 10.32 -13.44
C VAL A 149 -27.30 10.29 -14.48
N ILE A 150 -27.63 10.68 -15.70
CA ILE A 150 -26.64 10.84 -16.78
C ILE A 150 -26.45 12.33 -17.04
N PHE A 151 -25.27 12.85 -16.72
CA PHE A 151 -24.81 14.17 -17.12
C PHE A 151 -24.00 14.04 -18.41
N ALA A 152 -24.63 14.40 -19.54
CA ALA A 152 -24.01 14.22 -20.86
C ALA A 152 -22.96 15.29 -21.18
N GLU A 153 -23.09 16.46 -20.55
CA GLU A 153 -22.19 17.60 -20.67
C GLU A 153 -21.64 17.97 -19.28
N ARG A 154 -20.94 19.10 -19.18
CA ARG A 154 -20.34 19.57 -17.93
C ARG A 154 -21.36 19.69 -16.80
N ALA A 155 -20.95 19.32 -15.58
CA ALA A 155 -21.75 19.43 -14.37
C ALA A 155 -20.98 20.16 -13.26
N SER A 156 -21.58 21.18 -12.66
CA SER A 156 -20.93 21.93 -11.57
C SER A 156 -21.78 21.94 -10.32
N PHE A 157 -21.18 21.53 -9.20
CA PHE A 157 -21.70 21.63 -7.84
C PHE A 157 -20.84 22.58 -6.98
N SER A 158 -20.10 23.49 -7.62
CA SER A 158 -19.20 24.40 -6.93
C SER A 158 -19.92 25.22 -5.87
N ASN A 159 -19.41 25.23 -4.65
CA ASN A 159 -19.99 25.89 -3.49
C ASN A 159 -21.42 25.47 -3.14
N ALA A 160 -21.92 24.35 -3.67
CA ALA A 160 -23.21 23.80 -3.27
C ALA A 160 -23.15 23.31 -1.82
N THR A 161 -24.26 23.47 -1.09
CA THR A 161 -24.39 23.01 0.30
C THR A 161 -25.50 21.97 0.41
N PHE A 162 -25.16 20.78 0.91
CA PHE A 162 -26.10 19.69 1.21
C PHE A 162 -26.23 19.53 2.73
N GLN A 163 -27.40 19.87 3.28
CA GLN A 163 -27.71 19.69 4.71
C GLN A 163 -28.14 18.25 5.05
N ALA A 164 -28.83 17.59 4.12
CA ALA A 164 -29.10 16.15 4.13
C ALA A 164 -28.09 15.40 3.26
N ARG A 165 -28.09 14.06 3.34
CA ARG A 165 -27.18 13.26 2.51
C ARG A 165 -27.53 13.40 1.02
N VAL A 166 -26.55 13.15 0.16
CA VAL A 166 -26.75 13.07 -1.28
C VAL A 166 -26.38 11.68 -1.78
N SER A 167 -27.12 11.18 -2.77
CA SER A 167 -26.75 10.00 -3.54
C SER A 167 -26.51 10.36 -4.99
N PHE A 168 -25.38 9.91 -5.50
CA PHE A 168 -25.03 9.86 -6.91
C PHE A 168 -24.92 8.40 -7.38
N GLU A 169 -25.47 7.43 -6.65
CA GLU A 169 -25.28 6.00 -6.93
C GLU A 169 -25.52 5.66 -8.41
N LYS A 170 -24.57 4.99 -9.06
CA LYS A 170 -24.63 4.61 -10.50
C LYS A 170 -24.79 5.76 -11.50
N SER A 171 -24.63 7.01 -11.07
CA SER A 171 -24.63 8.15 -11.98
C SER A 171 -23.44 8.12 -12.93
N GLN A 172 -23.59 8.78 -14.08
CA GLN A 172 -22.57 8.89 -15.11
C GLN A 172 -22.31 10.35 -15.46
N PHE A 173 -21.06 10.77 -15.30
CA PHE A 173 -20.59 12.08 -15.74
C PHE A 173 -19.76 11.91 -17.01
N LYS A 174 -20.28 12.37 -18.16
CA LYS A 174 -19.60 12.16 -19.44
C LYS A 174 -18.45 13.13 -19.68
N GLU A 175 -18.63 14.37 -19.23
CA GLU A 175 -17.65 15.47 -19.38
C GLU A 175 -17.14 15.94 -18.02
N GLU A 176 -16.47 17.09 -17.99
CA GLU A 176 -15.87 17.67 -16.77
C GLU A 176 -16.90 17.89 -15.66
N THR A 177 -16.58 17.42 -14.45
CA THR A 177 -17.38 17.61 -13.23
C THR A 177 -16.61 18.32 -12.14
N ARG A 178 -17.25 19.30 -11.48
CA ARG A 178 -16.63 20.11 -10.43
C ARG A 178 -17.38 20.02 -9.11
N PHE A 179 -16.68 19.57 -8.08
CA PHE A 179 -17.05 19.65 -6.68
C PHE A 179 -16.01 20.53 -5.95
N ILE A 180 -16.08 21.84 -6.19
CA ILE A 180 -15.12 22.82 -5.65
C ILE A 180 -15.81 23.60 -4.53
N GLY A 181 -15.30 23.54 -3.30
CA GLY A 181 -15.91 24.19 -2.15
C GLY A 181 -17.28 23.59 -1.75
N THR A 182 -17.64 22.43 -2.31
CA THR A 182 -18.91 21.76 -2.00
C THR A 182 -18.94 21.29 -0.54
N GLN A 183 -20.07 21.49 0.13
CA GLN A 183 -20.24 21.20 1.54
C GLN A 183 -21.25 20.08 1.74
N PHE A 184 -20.81 18.96 2.30
CA PHE A 184 -21.63 17.82 2.68
C PHE A 184 -21.78 17.79 4.21
N LEU A 185 -22.87 18.38 4.70
CA LEU A 185 -23.06 18.74 6.11
C LEU A 185 -23.97 17.79 6.89
N ALA A 186 -24.44 16.72 6.27
CA ALA A 186 -25.31 15.74 6.91
C ALA A 186 -24.64 15.10 8.14
N GLU A 187 -25.28 15.23 9.30
CA GLU A 187 -24.87 14.67 10.59
C GLU A 187 -26.00 13.84 11.21
N GLN A 188 -25.69 12.72 11.85
CA GLN A 188 -26.65 11.95 12.65
C GLN A 188 -26.16 11.83 14.10
N ASN A 189 -27.08 12.05 15.04
CA ASN A 189 -26.80 12.08 16.48
C ASN A 189 -26.68 10.68 17.13
N ASN A 190 -26.93 9.60 16.39
CA ASN A 190 -27.12 8.25 16.96
C ASN A 190 -26.04 7.24 16.57
N SER A 191 -24.76 7.64 16.50
CA SER A 191 -23.60 6.76 16.21
C SER A 191 -23.58 6.05 14.85
N LYS A 192 -24.61 6.24 14.01
CA LYS A 192 -24.59 5.85 12.60
C LYS A 192 -23.89 6.92 11.79
N ILE A 193 -22.86 6.52 11.07
CA ILE A 193 -22.13 7.38 10.15
C ILE A 193 -23.01 7.58 8.90
N ILE A 194 -23.31 8.83 8.56
CA ILE A 194 -23.92 9.16 7.27
C ILE A 194 -22.83 9.14 6.21
N GLU A 195 -23.11 8.46 5.10
CA GLU A 195 -22.27 8.43 3.92
C GLU A 195 -23.00 9.13 2.77
N ASN A 196 -22.28 10.00 2.06
CA ASN A 196 -22.69 10.53 0.77
C ASN A 196 -22.29 9.49 -0.29
N GLU A 197 -23.26 9.02 -1.06
CA GLU A 197 -23.10 7.81 -1.89
C GLU A 197 -22.60 8.18 -3.28
N PHE A 198 -21.36 7.81 -3.59
CA PHE A 198 -20.79 7.83 -4.94
C PHE A 198 -20.49 6.40 -5.40
N ARG A 199 -21.27 5.44 -4.91
CA ARG A 199 -21.15 4.02 -5.24
C ARG A 199 -21.44 3.80 -6.73
N GLU A 200 -20.61 3.00 -7.39
CA GLU A 200 -20.75 2.64 -8.82
C GLU A 200 -20.81 3.86 -9.77
N VAL A 201 -20.35 5.03 -9.33
CA VAL A 201 -20.30 6.22 -10.17
C VAL A 201 -19.25 6.05 -11.26
N VAL A 202 -19.56 6.50 -12.47
CA VAL A 202 -18.62 6.53 -13.59
C VAL A 202 -18.35 7.97 -14.01
N PHE A 203 -17.15 8.45 -13.72
CA PHE A 203 -16.61 9.69 -14.28
C PHE A 203 -15.85 9.35 -15.57
N LYS A 204 -16.43 9.70 -16.73
CA LYS A 204 -15.76 9.52 -18.03
C LYS A 204 -14.84 10.69 -18.35
N GLY A 205 -15.27 11.91 -18.03
CA GLY A 205 -14.45 13.13 -18.11
C GLY A 205 -13.72 13.40 -16.80
N LYS A 206 -12.94 14.50 -16.81
CA LYS A 206 -12.17 14.94 -15.63
C LYS A 206 -13.08 15.26 -14.44
N VAL A 207 -12.61 14.99 -13.23
CA VAL A 207 -13.32 15.38 -12.01
C VAL A 207 -12.38 16.06 -11.02
N ALA A 208 -12.84 17.20 -10.50
CA ALA A 208 -12.15 17.93 -9.45
C ALA A 208 -12.97 17.92 -8.17
N PHE A 209 -12.44 17.28 -7.14
CA PHE A 209 -12.84 17.46 -5.75
C PHE A 209 -11.82 18.42 -5.12
N ASP A 210 -12.22 19.66 -4.86
CA ASP A 210 -11.32 20.66 -4.28
C ASP A 210 -12.00 21.31 -3.07
N SER A 211 -11.28 21.41 -1.96
CA SER A 211 -11.69 22.16 -0.78
C SER A 211 -13.07 21.75 -0.24
N LEU A 212 -13.36 20.44 -0.28
CA LEU A 212 -14.63 19.89 0.24
C LEU A 212 -14.72 20.06 1.76
N VAL A 213 -15.92 20.40 2.23
CA VAL A 213 -16.26 20.39 3.66
C VAL A 213 -17.11 19.17 3.96
N LEU A 214 -16.60 18.26 4.79
CA LEU A 214 -17.23 16.97 5.08
C LEU A 214 -17.54 16.85 6.58
N LYS A 215 -18.82 16.71 6.92
CA LYS A 215 -19.26 16.26 8.24
C LYS A 215 -19.58 14.76 8.25
N GLY A 216 -20.17 14.26 7.16
CA GLY A 216 -20.34 12.83 6.88
C GLY A 216 -19.20 12.24 6.05
N ARG A 217 -19.18 10.92 5.86
CA ARG A 217 -18.23 10.26 4.94
C ARG A 217 -18.68 10.43 3.49
N ILE A 218 -17.75 10.16 2.57
CA ILE A 218 -18.06 9.92 1.16
C ILE A 218 -17.69 8.47 0.86
N SER A 219 -18.53 7.74 0.13
CA SER A 219 -18.28 6.36 -0.31
C SER A 219 -18.11 6.32 -1.83
N PHE A 220 -16.93 5.87 -2.29
CA PHE A 220 -16.63 5.68 -3.73
C PHE A 220 -16.64 4.20 -4.13
N LEU A 221 -17.33 3.34 -3.39
CA LEU A 221 -17.32 1.89 -3.58
C LEU A 221 -17.67 1.50 -5.04
N PHE A 222 -16.86 0.66 -5.69
CA PHE A 222 -17.05 0.24 -7.09
C PHE A 222 -17.03 1.36 -8.15
N SER A 223 -16.59 2.58 -7.80
CA SER A 223 -16.55 3.70 -8.75
C SER A 223 -15.38 3.59 -9.75
N THR A 224 -15.57 4.20 -10.92
CA THR A 224 -14.59 4.21 -12.01
C THR A 224 -14.34 5.64 -12.49
N PHE A 225 -13.07 6.04 -12.53
CA PHE A 225 -12.59 7.33 -13.01
C PHE A 225 -11.76 7.11 -14.27
N LYS A 226 -12.32 7.39 -15.45
CA LYS A 226 -11.69 7.06 -16.75
C LYS A 226 -10.72 8.12 -17.26
N ASP A 227 -10.81 9.34 -16.74
CA ASP A 227 -9.90 10.44 -17.04
C ASP A 227 -9.20 10.90 -15.73
N GLU A 228 -8.69 12.12 -15.72
CA GLU A 228 -7.94 12.71 -14.61
C GLU A 228 -8.85 13.12 -13.44
N THR A 229 -8.49 12.63 -12.25
CA THR A 229 -9.15 12.94 -10.98
C THR A 229 -8.23 13.76 -10.08
N PHE A 230 -8.75 14.86 -9.54
CA PHE A 230 -8.05 15.69 -8.57
C PHE A 230 -8.76 15.64 -7.22
N PHE A 231 -8.00 15.33 -6.17
CA PHE A 231 -8.39 15.53 -4.77
C PHE A 231 -7.46 16.59 -4.18
N SER A 232 -7.96 17.82 -4.04
CA SER A 232 -7.13 18.98 -3.66
C SER A 232 -7.64 19.62 -2.37
N ASN A 233 -6.77 19.81 -1.38
CA ASN A 233 -7.09 20.48 -0.12
C ASN A 233 -8.30 19.87 0.64
N ILE A 234 -8.49 18.55 0.55
CA ILE A 234 -9.60 17.84 1.21
C ILE A 234 -9.08 17.06 2.40
N LYS A 235 -9.79 17.16 3.53
CA LYS A 235 -9.54 16.33 4.71
C LYS A 235 -10.38 15.04 4.69
N LEU A 236 -9.90 14.02 3.98
CA LEU A 236 -10.55 12.70 3.90
C LEU A 236 -10.18 11.79 5.10
N ASN A 237 -10.41 12.25 6.33
CA ASN A 237 -10.08 11.48 7.54
C ASN A 237 -10.70 10.06 7.50
N ASN A 238 -9.84 9.04 7.54
CA ASN A 238 -10.22 7.61 7.53
C ASN A 238 -11.01 7.19 6.30
N HIS A 239 -10.67 7.71 5.12
CA HIS A 239 -11.32 7.31 3.88
C HIS A 239 -10.78 5.98 3.34
N ILE A 240 -11.71 5.14 2.88
CA ILE A 240 -11.42 3.84 2.29
C ILE A 240 -11.92 3.84 0.86
N PHE A 241 -10.97 3.75 -0.07
CA PHE A 241 -11.26 3.52 -1.48
C PHE A 241 -11.33 2.01 -1.72
N HIS A 242 -12.54 1.48 -1.95
CA HIS A 242 -12.75 0.04 -2.09
C HIS A 242 -13.30 -0.31 -3.48
N ASN A 243 -12.65 -1.24 -4.18
CA ASN A 243 -13.00 -1.69 -5.53
C ASN A 243 -13.04 -0.53 -6.55
N VAL A 244 -12.12 0.42 -6.43
CA VAL A 244 -12.08 1.59 -7.31
C VAL A 244 -11.07 1.43 -8.44
N GLU A 245 -11.40 2.01 -9.59
CA GLU A 245 -10.49 2.12 -10.72
C GLU A 245 -10.21 3.60 -11.02
N PHE A 246 -8.94 3.98 -11.01
CA PHE A 246 -8.49 5.31 -11.43
C PHE A 246 -7.66 5.19 -12.70
N ASN A 247 -7.94 6.05 -13.68
CA ASN A 247 -7.02 6.27 -14.79
C ASN A 247 -5.81 7.07 -14.29
N LYS A 248 -5.97 8.37 -14.05
CA LYS A 248 -4.95 9.23 -13.45
C LYS A 248 -5.53 9.93 -12.23
N ILE A 249 -4.82 9.91 -11.11
CA ILE A 249 -5.27 10.54 -9.86
C ILE A 249 -4.16 11.33 -9.18
N ASN A 250 -4.48 12.56 -8.78
CA ASN A 250 -3.59 13.44 -8.06
C ASN A 250 -4.23 13.85 -6.72
N PHE A 251 -3.56 13.53 -5.61
CA PHE A 251 -3.85 14.07 -4.29
C PHE A 251 -2.91 15.24 -4.02
N ILE A 252 -3.45 16.43 -3.80
CA ILE A 252 -2.67 17.68 -3.72
C ILE A 252 -3.07 18.46 -2.46
N HIS A 253 -2.09 18.94 -1.71
CA HIS A 253 -2.31 19.92 -0.63
C HIS A 253 -1.41 21.14 -0.88
N ASN A 254 -2.03 22.29 -1.20
CA ASN A 254 -1.30 23.49 -1.63
C ASN A 254 -0.76 24.31 -0.45
N ASN A 255 -1.27 24.08 0.76
CA ASN A 255 -0.81 24.79 1.95
C ASN A 255 0.48 24.15 2.47
N TYR A 256 1.60 24.53 1.84
CA TYR A 256 2.91 24.46 2.43
C TYR A 256 2.91 25.28 3.73
N ILE A 257 2.87 24.59 4.88
CA ILE A 257 3.21 25.14 6.21
C ILE A 257 2.04 25.80 6.99
N ASN A 258 1.83 25.31 8.23
CA ASN A 258 1.12 25.93 9.37
C ASN A 258 -0.42 25.91 9.45
N VAL A 259 -1.04 24.75 9.27
CA VAL A 259 -2.19 24.39 10.13
C VAL A 259 -1.73 23.22 10.97
N GLU A 260 -2.20 23.10 12.22
CA GLU A 260 -2.09 21.90 13.06
C GLU A 260 -2.82 20.71 12.39
N SER A 261 -2.42 20.34 11.18
CA SER A 261 -3.18 19.49 10.29
C SER A 261 -2.99 18.05 10.74
N ASN A 262 -3.97 17.58 11.52
CA ASN A 262 -4.17 16.18 11.88
C ASN A 262 -3.83 15.30 10.68
N ALA A 263 -2.92 14.35 10.88
CA ALA A 263 -2.32 13.59 9.80
C ALA A 263 -3.36 12.69 9.09
N GLU A 264 -3.31 12.66 7.76
CA GLU A 264 -4.36 12.05 6.92
C GLU A 264 -4.17 10.54 6.79
N SER A 265 -5.26 9.80 6.58
CA SER A 265 -5.24 8.34 6.43
C SER A 265 -5.92 7.92 5.14
N TYR A 266 -5.14 7.32 4.24
CA TYR A 266 -5.60 6.81 2.93
C TYR A 266 -5.44 5.29 2.88
N VAL A 267 -6.54 4.60 2.64
CA VAL A 267 -6.54 3.14 2.45
C VAL A 267 -7.20 2.80 1.13
N PHE A 268 -6.49 2.03 0.30
CA PHE A 268 -6.98 1.52 -0.97
C PHE A 268 -7.10 0.00 -0.89
N GLN A 269 -8.28 -0.53 -1.18
CA GLN A 269 -8.61 -1.95 -1.16
C GLN A 269 -9.15 -2.36 -2.52
N ASN A 270 -8.61 -3.43 -3.13
CA ASN A 270 -9.03 -3.90 -4.45
C ASN A 270 -8.99 -2.80 -5.53
N ALA A 271 -7.99 -1.92 -5.45
CA ALA A 271 -7.90 -0.74 -6.31
C ALA A 271 -6.97 -0.96 -7.51
N VAL A 272 -7.30 -0.34 -8.64
CA VAL A 272 -6.48 -0.36 -9.85
C VAL A 272 -6.13 1.07 -10.27
N PHE A 273 -4.84 1.36 -10.37
CA PHE A 273 -4.32 2.62 -10.92
C PHE A 273 -3.77 2.33 -12.33
N LYS A 274 -4.49 2.74 -13.38
CA LYS A 274 -4.12 2.44 -14.78
C LYS A 274 -2.93 3.27 -15.27
N ASP A 275 -2.93 4.54 -14.94
CA ASP A 275 -1.86 5.51 -15.21
C ASP A 275 -1.34 6.06 -13.87
N THR A 276 -1.14 7.37 -13.76
CA THR A 276 -0.34 7.98 -12.69
C THR A 276 -1.14 8.14 -11.38
N LEU A 277 -0.53 7.77 -10.26
CA LEU A 277 -0.97 8.10 -8.89
C LEU A 277 0.04 9.07 -8.27
N SER A 278 -0.38 10.30 -7.99
CA SER A 278 0.48 11.32 -7.39
C SER A 278 -0.01 11.77 -6.01
N PHE A 279 0.92 11.92 -5.07
CA PHE A 279 0.73 12.62 -3.80
C PHE A 279 1.66 13.84 -3.79
N GLU A 280 1.10 15.04 -3.62
CA GLU A 280 1.82 16.32 -3.68
C GLU A 280 1.54 17.21 -2.46
N GLY A 281 2.58 17.61 -1.74
CA GLY A 281 2.48 18.57 -0.62
C GLY A 281 1.82 18.02 0.65
N MET A 282 1.74 16.69 0.82
CA MET A 282 0.92 16.06 1.86
C MET A 282 1.69 15.60 3.09
N LYS A 283 1.03 15.52 4.25
CA LYS A 283 1.50 14.81 5.45
C LYS A 283 0.56 13.65 5.79
N ILE A 284 1.00 12.42 5.54
CA ILE A 284 0.16 11.22 5.65
C ILE A 284 0.53 10.45 6.93
N GLU A 285 -0.46 10.20 7.78
CA GLU A 285 -0.32 9.34 8.97
C GLU A 285 -0.26 7.88 8.59
N ARG A 286 -1.24 7.43 7.81
CA ARG A 286 -1.43 6.04 7.43
C ARG A 286 -1.68 5.95 5.94
N LEU A 287 -0.82 5.23 5.25
CA LEU A 287 -0.98 4.89 3.85
C LEU A 287 -1.05 3.37 3.72
N GLY A 288 -2.17 2.85 3.23
CA GLY A 288 -2.41 1.42 3.11
C GLY A 288 -2.88 1.03 1.71
N PHE A 289 -2.30 -0.03 1.18
CA PHE A 289 -2.65 -0.64 -0.10
C PHE A 289 -2.87 -2.14 0.11
N ASP A 290 -4.08 -2.62 -0.13
CA ASP A 290 -4.48 -4.01 -0.03
C ASP A 290 -5.09 -4.48 -1.34
N ASN A 291 -4.47 -5.49 -1.96
CA ASN A 291 -4.85 -6.00 -3.28
C ASN A 291 -4.90 -4.90 -4.35
N VAL A 292 -3.80 -4.16 -4.48
CA VAL A 292 -3.70 -2.99 -5.37
C VAL A 292 -2.80 -3.27 -6.57
N LEU A 293 -3.26 -2.88 -7.76
CA LEU A 293 -2.49 -2.93 -9.00
C LEU A 293 -2.05 -1.52 -9.42
N PHE A 294 -0.75 -1.27 -9.41
CA PHE A 294 -0.15 -0.04 -9.94
C PHE A 294 0.37 -0.30 -11.36
N ASN A 295 -0.42 0.05 -12.38
CA ASN A 295 -0.02 -0.10 -13.78
C ASN A 295 0.80 1.09 -14.29
N GLY A 296 0.51 2.30 -13.82
CA GLY A 296 1.27 3.51 -14.14
C GLY A 296 2.25 3.93 -13.04
N VAL A 297 2.79 5.14 -13.19
CA VAL A 297 3.82 5.69 -12.31
C VAL A 297 3.21 6.15 -10.99
N VAL A 298 3.89 5.89 -9.87
CA VAL A 298 3.50 6.43 -8.56
C VAL A 298 4.51 7.49 -8.13
N THR A 299 4.06 8.69 -7.77
CA THR A 299 4.92 9.82 -7.36
C THR A 299 4.57 10.36 -5.99
N PHE A 300 5.60 10.77 -5.26
CA PHE A 300 5.50 11.46 -3.97
C PHE A 300 6.35 12.73 -4.06
N SER A 301 5.71 13.90 -4.20
CA SER A 301 6.38 15.20 -4.34
C SER A 301 6.11 16.02 -3.09
N ASN A 302 7.14 16.51 -2.40
CA ASN A 302 6.99 17.25 -1.13
C ASN A 302 6.04 16.56 -0.12
N THR A 303 6.04 15.23 -0.09
CA THR A 303 5.14 14.42 0.74
C THR A 303 5.89 13.80 1.91
N LYS A 304 5.38 13.98 3.13
CA LYS A 304 5.92 13.39 4.35
C LYS A 304 5.04 12.24 4.84
N LEU A 305 5.64 11.07 5.01
CA LEU A 305 4.97 9.90 5.59
C LEU A 305 5.40 9.75 7.06
N ASN A 306 4.45 9.82 8.00
CA ASN A 306 4.76 9.66 9.43
C ASN A 306 4.97 8.18 9.81
N THR A 307 4.28 7.27 9.11
CA THR A 307 4.46 5.83 9.25
C THR A 307 4.81 5.18 7.92
N LYS A 308 5.42 4.00 7.99
CA LYS A 308 5.77 3.22 6.79
C LYS A 308 4.47 2.74 6.10
N PRO A 309 4.33 2.92 4.77
CA PRO A 309 3.15 2.44 4.07
C PRO A 309 2.98 0.93 4.18
N GLN A 310 1.73 0.50 4.24
CA GLN A 310 1.35 -0.91 4.27
C GLN A 310 1.03 -1.37 2.86
N PHE A 311 1.63 -2.49 2.45
CA PHE A 311 1.38 -3.11 1.16
C PHE A 311 1.04 -4.59 1.40
N ILE A 312 -0.15 -4.99 0.97
CA ILE A 312 -0.65 -6.36 1.03
C ILE A 312 -1.10 -6.71 -0.39
N ASN A 313 -0.59 -7.83 -0.92
CA ASN A 313 -0.92 -8.31 -2.27
C ASN A 313 -0.86 -7.23 -3.39
N CYS A 314 0.14 -6.35 -3.34
CA CYS A 314 0.28 -5.28 -4.34
C CYS A 314 1.12 -5.74 -5.54
N THR A 315 0.89 -5.12 -6.70
CA THR A 315 1.70 -5.32 -7.92
C THR A 315 2.17 -3.97 -8.46
N PHE A 316 3.47 -3.87 -8.78
CA PHE A 316 4.10 -2.64 -9.27
C PHE A 316 4.61 -2.87 -10.69
N SER A 317 3.79 -2.54 -11.70
CA SER A 317 4.11 -2.77 -13.12
C SER A 317 4.98 -1.68 -13.72
N ASN A 318 5.04 -0.50 -13.11
CA ASN A 318 5.80 0.66 -13.55
C ASN A 318 6.45 1.37 -12.35
N GLN A 319 7.11 2.51 -12.57
CA GLN A 319 7.99 3.14 -11.60
C GLN A 319 7.26 3.57 -10.32
N PHE A 320 7.76 3.13 -9.17
CA PHE A 320 7.22 3.49 -7.85
C PHE A 320 8.16 4.46 -7.11
N ASN A 321 7.95 5.77 -7.27
CA ASN A 321 8.86 6.84 -6.81
C ASN A 321 8.66 7.23 -5.35
N ILE A 322 8.66 6.26 -4.44
CA ILE A 322 8.77 6.52 -3.01
C ILE A 322 10.24 6.65 -2.60
N GLU A 323 10.57 7.55 -1.67
CA GLU A 323 11.92 7.60 -1.10
C GLU A 323 12.26 6.31 -0.33
N HIS A 324 13.50 5.82 -0.47
CA HIS A 324 13.91 4.55 0.11
C HIS A 324 13.71 4.48 1.63
N GLN A 325 13.93 5.58 2.34
CA GLN A 325 13.79 5.65 3.79
C GLN A 325 12.39 5.24 4.32
N TYR A 326 11.34 5.44 3.52
CA TYR A 326 9.96 5.09 3.89
C TYR A 326 9.63 3.61 3.70
N ILE A 327 10.43 2.88 2.93
CA ILE A 327 10.24 1.46 2.63
C ILE A 327 11.39 0.58 3.13
N LYS A 328 12.43 1.17 3.73
CA LYS A 328 13.55 0.47 4.37
C LYS A 328 13.16 -0.08 5.74
N TYR A 329 13.45 -1.35 5.99
CA TYR A 329 13.24 -2.01 7.27
C TYR A 329 14.57 -2.47 7.87
N SER A 330 14.81 -2.11 9.13
CA SER A 330 15.88 -2.72 9.91
C SER A 330 15.50 -4.13 10.37
N ASP A 331 16.50 -4.95 10.75
CA ASP A 331 16.26 -6.27 11.35
C ASP A 331 15.29 -6.19 12.54
N LYS A 332 15.43 -5.15 13.38
CA LYS A 332 14.53 -4.89 14.52
C LYS A 332 13.11 -4.56 14.08
N ASP A 333 12.93 -3.82 12.99
CA ASP A 333 11.59 -3.52 12.47
C ASP A 333 10.86 -4.79 12.01
N ILE A 334 11.60 -5.69 11.36
CA ILE A 334 11.08 -6.99 10.90
C ILE A 334 10.74 -7.88 12.10
N GLU A 335 11.62 -7.95 13.09
CA GLU A 335 11.37 -8.69 14.34
C GLU A 335 10.16 -8.13 15.11
N ASN A 336 10.07 -6.81 15.27
CA ASN A 336 8.95 -6.16 15.96
C ASN A 336 7.62 -6.45 15.28
N LYS A 337 7.58 -6.52 13.94
CA LYS A 337 6.37 -6.91 13.19
C LYS A 337 5.87 -8.32 13.52
N ILE A 338 6.76 -9.25 13.89
CA ILE A 338 6.39 -10.64 14.21
C ILE A 338 6.30 -10.93 15.70
N ASN A 339 6.97 -10.14 16.55
CA ASN A 339 7.01 -10.37 18.00
C ASN A 339 5.62 -10.25 18.64
N ASN A 340 4.77 -9.38 18.10
CA ASN A 340 3.40 -9.16 18.59
C ASN A 340 2.39 -10.23 18.15
N ILE A 341 2.79 -11.14 17.26
CA ILE A 341 1.93 -12.23 16.81
C ILE A 341 2.11 -13.41 17.76
N GLN A 342 1.03 -14.03 18.24
CA GLN A 342 1.13 -15.20 19.10
C GLN A 342 1.28 -16.49 18.29
N ASP A 343 0.43 -16.66 17.28
CA ASP A 343 0.38 -17.86 16.46
C ASP A 343 1.59 -17.99 15.50
N LYS A 344 2.12 -19.20 15.39
CA LYS A 344 3.30 -19.49 14.58
C LYS A 344 3.00 -19.44 13.08
N ASN A 345 1.81 -19.85 12.66
CA ASN A 345 1.40 -19.82 11.26
C ASN A 345 1.10 -18.40 10.79
N ASP A 346 0.56 -17.54 11.67
CA ASP A 346 0.40 -16.12 11.38
C ASP A 346 1.74 -15.39 11.28
N LYS A 347 2.74 -15.74 12.11
CA LYS A 347 4.13 -15.26 11.92
C LYS A 347 4.67 -15.65 10.56
N PHE A 348 4.46 -16.90 10.17
CA PHE A 348 4.88 -17.40 8.86
C PHE A 348 4.23 -16.62 7.72
N ARG A 349 2.91 -16.39 7.77
CA ARG A 349 2.17 -15.60 6.76
C ARG A 349 2.65 -14.15 6.69
N ALA A 350 2.85 -13.51 7.83
CA ALA A 350 3.36 -12.13 7.88
C ALA A 350 4.74 -12.01 7.22
N LEU A 351 5.64 -12.97 7.48
CA LEU A 351 6.97 -13.01 6.86
C LEU A 351 6.92 -13.32 5.36
N LEU A 352 6.00 -14.20 4.93
CA LEU A 352 5.76 -14.49 3.53
C LEU A 352 5.36 -13.21 2.76
N ASN A 353 4.41 -12.45 3.31
CA ASN A 353 3.95 -11.18 2.73
C ASN A 353 5.07 -10.14 2.68
N LEU A 354 5.86 -10.03 3.74
CA LEU A 354 6.99 -9.10 3.83
C LEU A 354 8.08 -9.45 2.81
N ARG A 355 8.41 -10.74 2.67
CA ARG A 355 9.35 -11.22 1.65
C ARG A 355 8.86 -10.94 0.23
N ASP A 356 7.58 -11.20 -0.04
CA ASP A 356 6.98 -10.91 -1.35
C ASP A 356 7.04 -9.41 -1.67
N LEU A 357 6.74 -8.55 -0.69
CA LEU A 357 6.88 -7.10 -0.82
C LEU A 357 8.31 -6.70 -1.21
N PHE A 358 9.31 -7.18 -0.47
CA PHE A 358 10.72 -6.86 -0.77
C PHE A 358 11.14 -7.37 -2.14
N ARG A 359 10.73 -8.58 -2.52
CA ARG A 359 10.98 -9.14 -3.85
C ARG A 359 10.41 -8.24 -4.95
N LYS A 360 9.17 -7.79 -4.81
CA LYS A 360 8.47 -6.94 -5.79
C LYS A 360 9.09 -5.55 -5.88
N LEU A 361 9.32 -4.87 -4.75
CA LEU A 361 9.98 -3.56 -4.71
C LEU A 361 11.41 -3.63 -5.26
N LYS A 362 12.16 -4.69 -4.93
CA LYS A 362 13.50 -4.92 -5.49
C LYS A 362 13.44 -5.06 -7.01
N SER A 363 12.52 -5.87 -7.53
CA SER A 363 12.33 -6.03 -8.98
C SER A 363 12.01 -4.70 -9.65
N ASN A 364 11.14 -3.89 -9.04
CA ASN A 364 10.82 -2.55 -9.50
C ASN A 364 12.07 -1.64 -9.53
N ARG A 365 12.86 -1.61 -8.46
CA ARG A 365 14.10 -0.82 -8.39
C ARG A 365 15.14 -1.23 -9.43
N ILE A 366 15.30 -2.53 -9.69
CA ILE A 366 16.19 -3.04 -10.76
C ILE A 366 15.70 -2.58 -12.14
N ALA A 367 14.40 -2.71 -12.41
CA ALA A 367 13.81 -2.32 -13.69
C ALA A 367 13.99 -0.83 -14.01
N HIS A 368 14.11 0.01 -12.97
CA HIS A 368 14.30 1.46 -13.09
C HIS A 368 15.70 1.94 -12.66
N HIS A 369 16.73 1.09 -12.83
CA HIS A 369 18.15 1.42 -12.64
C HIS A 369 18.56 1.96 -11.26
N ASN A 370 17.77 1.71 -10.21
CA ASN A 370 18.12 2.07 -8.84
C ASN A 370 18.72 0.86 -8.10
N LEU A 371 19.99 0.58 -8.39
CA LEU A 371 20.68 -0.64 -7.95
C LEU A 371 21.04 -0.64 -6.45
N ILE A 372 21.27 0.54 -5.86
CA ILE A 372 21.60 0.69 -4.44
C ILE A 372 20.39 0.28 -3.58
N ASP A 373 19.23 0.87 -3.84
CA ASP A 373 17.97 0.51 -3.16
C ASP A 373 17.62 -0.96 -3.36
N ALA A 374 17.82 -1.49 -4.57
CA ALA A 374 17.57 -2.90 -4.87
C ALA A 374 18.50 -3.83 -4.08
N SER A 375 19.76 -3.44 -3.87
CA SER A 375 20.73 -4.18 -3.07
C SER A 375 20.29 -4.27 -1.61
N GLU A 376 19.79 -3.17 -1.05
CA GLU A 376 19.28 -3.10 0.32
C GLU A 376 17.98 -3.91 0.51
N LEU A 377 17.01 -3.78 -0.41
CA LEU A 377 15.77 -4.58 -0.39
C LEU A 377 16.05 -6.08 -0.51
N ARG A 378 17.08 -6.47 -1.26
CA ARG A 378 17.53 -7.87 -1.33
C ARG A 378 18.04 -8.38 0.01
N THR A 379 18.78 -7.58 0.77
CA THR A 379 19.21 -7.95 2.12
C THR A 379 18.00 -8.17 3.04
N GLN A 380 17.02 -7.29 3.00
CA GLN A 380 15.78 -7.41 3.77
C GLN A 380 14.95 -8.65 3.34
N GLU A 381 14.88 -8.96 2.04
CA GLU A 381 14.26 -10.17 1.49
C GLU A 381 14.91 -11.45 2.02
N LEU A 382 16.25 -11.50 2.04
CA LEU A 382 16.99 -12.65 2.56
C LEU A 382 16.76 -12.83 4.06
N TYR A 383 16.73 -11.74 4.82
CA TYR A 383 16.45 -11.83 6.25
C TYR A 383 15.01 -12.29 6.54
N ALA A 384 14.03 -11.76 5.79
CA ALA A 384 12.65 -12.21 5.85
C ALA A 384 12.54 -13.71 5.54
N ARG A 385 13.27 -14.21 4.53
CA ARG A 385 13.33 -15.64 4.18
C ARG A 385 13.97 -16.48 5.30
N GLU A 386 15.02 -16.01 5.96
CA GLU A 386 15.65 -16.70 7.10
C GLU A 386 14.62 -16.92 8.23
N LEU A 387 13.87 -15.88 8.58
CA LEU A 387 12.83 -15.92 9.60
C LEU A 387 11.61 -16.74 9.15
N GLU A 388 11.18 -16.62 7.89
CA GLU A 388 10.09 -17.42 7.33
C GLU A 388 10.40 -18.92 7.48
N LEU A 389 11.61 -19.33 7.06
CA LEU A 389 12.11 -20.68 7.23
C LEU A 389 12.29 -21.07 8.70
N LYS A 390 12.39 -20.14 9.66
CA LYS A 390 12.39 -20.44 11.10
C LYS A 390 11.01 -20.89 11.56
N TYR A 391 9.95 -20.19 11.14
CA TYR A 391 8.58 -20.43 11.58
C TYR A 391 7.77 -21.41 10.71
N GLN A 392 8.27 -21.83 9.56
CA GLN A 392 7.67 -22.90 8.76
C GLN A 392 7.51 -24.21 9.57
N GLU A 393 6.34 -24.86 9.49
CA GLU A 393 6.05 -26.10 10.24
C GLU A 393 6.80 -27.31 9.69
N LYS A 394 6.60 -27.64 8.41
CA LYS A 394 7.22 -28.79 7.74
C LYS A 394 8.37 -28.30 6.85
N LYS A 395 9.60 -28.66 7.22
CA LYS A 395 10.82 -28.30 6.49
C LYS A 395 11.49 -29.54 5.92
N SER A 396 11.70 -29.54 4.61
CA SER A 396 12.62 -30.45 3.92
C SER A 396 14.06 -30.27 4.40
N LEU A 397 14.91 -31.27 4.16
CA LEU A 397 16.35 -31.18 4.43
C LEU A 397 16.97 -29.97 3.70
N ARG A 398 16.53 -29.71 2.46
CA ARG A 398 16.94 -28.55 1.66
C ARG A 398 16.63 -27.23 2.36
N GLU A 399 15.42 -27.05 2.90
CA GLU A 399 15.01 -25.82 3.60
C GLU A 399 15.74 -25.65 4.94
N LYS A 400 16.03 -26.76 5.64
CA LYS A 400 16.88 -26.71 6.84
C LYS A 400 18.28 -26.22 6.50
N ILE A 401 18.88 -26.72 5.42
CA ILE A 401 20.19 -26.28 4.93
C ILE A 401 20.14 -24.83 4.47
N GLU A 402 19.11 -24.43 3.71
CA GLU A 402 18.92 -23.05 3.22
C GLU A 402 18.86 -22.06 4.39
N ARG A 403 18.12 -22.38 5.46
CA ARG A 403 18.05 -21.51 6.63
C ARG A 403 19.42 -21.35 7.30
N TRP A 404 20.17 -22.44 7.49
CA TRP A 404 21.50 -22.36 8.06
C TRP A 404 22.46 -21.58 7.17
N GLN A 405 22.37 -21.78 5.85
CA GLN A 405 23.09 -20.96 4.89
C GLN A 405 22.76 -19.49 5.08
N LEU A 406 21.48 -19.09 5.10
CA LEU A 406 21.08 -17.69 5.29
C LEU A 406 21.53 -17.11 6.64
N PHE A 407 21.46 -17.89 7.72
CA PHE A 407 21.93 -17.47 9.04
C PHE A 407 23.44 -17.18 9.05
N PHE A 408 24.24 -18.12 8.54
CA PHE A 408 25.68 -17.93 8.40
C PHE A 408 25.98 -16.77 7.45
N TYR A 409 25.21 -16.67 6.38
CA TYR A 409 25.33 -15.63 5.38
C TYR A 409 25.16 -14.22 5.98
N ARG A 410 24.17 -14.04 6.87
CA ARG A 410 23.96 -12.82 7.66
C ARG A 410 25.12 -12.56 8.63
N LYS A 411 25.50 -13.55 9.44
CA LYS A 411 26.51 -13.36 10.51
C LYS A 411 27.93 -13.14 9.98
N PHE A 412 28.32 -13.84 8.93
CA PHE A 412 29.66 -13.74 8.37
C PHE A 412 29.82 -12.56 7.39
N CYS A 413 28.79 -12.21 6.61
CA CYS A 413 28.95 -11.36 5.43
C CYS A 413 27.93 -10.23 5.29
N ASP A 414 27.09 -9.98 6.32
CA ASP A 414 26.05 -8.93 6.32
C ASP A 414 25.18 -8.90 5.04
N HIS A 415 24.85 -10.09 4.53
CA HIS A 415 24.06 -10.25 3.30
C HIS A 415 24.58 -9.58 2.01
N HIS A 416 25.90 -9.48 1.84
CA HIS A 416 26.63 -9.08 0.62
C HIS A 416 26.92 -7.58 0.58
N THR A 417 26.69 -6.85 1.66
CA THR A 417 27.01 -5.43 1.73
C THR A 417 28.51 -5.23 1.88
N ASP A 418 29.19 -6.04 2.69
CA ASP A 418 30.58 -5.76 3.04
C ASP A 418 31.54 -6.91 2.64
N ILE A 419 32.36 -6.67 1.60
CA ILE A 419 33.44 -7.58 1.16
C ILE A 419 34.46 -7.77 2.26
N LEU A 420 34.85 -6.69 2.93
CA LEU A 420 35.87 -6.70 3.97
C LEU A 420 35.37 -7.52 5.15
N GLN A 421 34.11 -7.38 5.52
CA GLN A 421 33.49 -8.20 6.55
C GLN A 421 33.51 -9.69 6.18
N SER A 422 33.23 -10.02 4.93
CA SER A 422 33.27 -11.39 4.43
C SER A 422 34.69 -11.98 4.41
N LEU A 423 35.70 -11.18 4.03
CA LEU A 423 37.11 -11.55 4.09
C LEU A 423 37.59 -11.74 5.54
N ASN A 424 37.25 -10.82 6.43
CA ASN A 424 37.58 -10.89 7.85
C ASN A 424 37.02 -12.16 8.49
N SER A 425 35.79 -12.53 8.13
CA SER A 425 35.16 -13.78 8.55
C SER A 425 35.89 -15.02 8.04
N LEU A 426 36.36 -15.00 6.79
CA LEU A 426 37.17 -16.09 6.23
C LEU A 426 38.49 -16.26 7.00
N ILE A 427 39.20 -15.15 7.22
CA ILE A 427 40.48 -15.14 7.93
C ILE A 427 40.33 -15.56 9.39
N LEU A 428 39.25 -15.14 10.05
CA LEU A 428 38.93 -15.54 11.41
C LEU A 428 38.74 -17.07 11.53
N VAL A 429 37.98 -17.68 10.62
CA VAL A 429 37.74 -19.14 10.61
C VAL A 429 39.03 -19.93 10.41
N ILE A 430 39.94 -19.41 9.58
CA ILE A 430 41.30 -19.95 9.38
C ILE A 430 42.13 -19.80 10.66
N GLY A 431 42.20 -18.60 11.23
CA GLY A 431 43.03 -18.30 12.39
C GLY A 431 42.66 -19.13 13.62
N ILE A 432 41.36 -19.28 13.93
CA ILE A 432 40.90 -20.11 15.05
C ILE A 432 41.27 -21.58 14.84
N PHE A 433 41.14 -22.10 13.61
CA PHE A 433 41.52 -23.47 13.29
C PHE A 433 43.02 -23.72 13.53
N VAL A 434 43.86 -22.81 13.05
CA VAL A 434 45.32 -22.90 13.24
C VAL A 434 45.67 -22.83 14.73
N LEU A 435 45.10 -21.88 15.47
CA LEU A 435 45.38 -21.73 16.90
C LEU A 435 45.03 -22.98 17.71
N LEU A 436 43.86 -23.59 17.47
CA LEU A 436 43.48 -24.83 18.13
C LEU A 436 44.37 -26.02 17.72
N SER A 437 44.78 -26.07 16.46
CA SER A 437 45.71 -27.10 15.98
C SER A 437 47.07 -26.98 16.67
N VAL A 438 47.56 -25.75 16.85
CA VAL A 438 48.81 -25.47 17.58
C VAL A 438 48.68 -25.86 19.05
N ALA A 439 47.60 -25.44 19.71
CA ALA A 439 47.34 -25.78 21.11
C ALA A 439 47.30 -27.30 21.33
N MET A 440 46.64 -28.05 20.43
CA MET A 440 46.56 -29.51 20.52
C MET A 440 47.93 -30.19 20.47
N VAL A 441 48.80 -29.78 19.54
CA VAL A 441 50.16 -30.35 19.42
C VAL A 441 50.99 -30.00 20.66
N VAL A 442 50.91 -28.76 21.14
CA VAL A 442 51.64 -28.30 22.32
C VAL A 442 51.20 -29.07 23.57
N ASP A 443 49.90 -29.18 23.81
CA ASP A 443 49.34 -29.87 24.98
C ASP A 443 49.64 -31.38 24.94
N PHE A 444 49.57 -31.99 23.75
CA PHE A 444 49.90 -33.40 23.56
C PHE A 444 51.37 -33.68 23.88
N ASN A 445 52.27 -32.88 23.34
CA ASN A 445 53.70 -33.02 23.56
C ASN A 445 54.06 -32.82 25.03
N TYR A 446 53.48 -31.80 25.66
CA TYR A 446 53.69 -31.51 27.08
C TYR A 446 53.23 -32.66 27.98
N ARG A 447 52.07 -33.28 27.68
CA ARG A 447 51.57 -34.45 28.42
C ARG A 447 52.51 -35.67 28.31
N LEU A 448 53.28 -35.78 27.23
CA LEU A 448 54.28 -36.84 27.03
C LEU A 448 55.67 -36.46 27.55
N GLY A 449 55.80 -35.32 28.25
CA GLY A 449 57.05 -34.86 28.85
C GLY A 449 58.00 -34.14 27.89
N TYR A 450 57.60 -33.91 26.63
CA TYR A 450 58.36 -33.08 25.70
C TYR A 450 57.95 -31.62 25.89
N LYS A 451 58.91 -30.74 26.16
CA LYS A 451 58.66 -29.29 26.27
C LYS A 451 58.72 -28.67 24.86
N PRO A 452 57.58 -28.33 24.23
CA PRO A 452 57.59 -27.80 22.87
C PRO A 452 58.22 -26.41 22.82
N ILE A 453 59.04 -26.15 21.81
CA ILE A 453 59.68 -24.85 21.53
C ILE A 453 59.09 -24.33 20.21
N LEU A 454 58.51 -23.12 20.22
CA LEU A 454 57.83 -22.55 19.04
C LEU A 454 58.77 -22.35 17.84
N GLU A 455 60.04 -22.01 18.09
CA GLU A 455 61.09 -21.84 17.05
C GLU A 455 61.42 -23.13 16.29
N HIS A 456 61.07 -24.29 16.87
CA HIS A 456 61.26 -25.62 16.31
C HIS A 456 59.92 -26.34 16.12
N TRP A 457 58.93 -25.62 15.58
CA TRP A 457 57.58 -26.14 15.32
C TRP A 457 57.56 -27.47 14.57
N TYR A 458 58.43 -27.64 13.57
CA TYR A 458 58.52 -28.86 12.77
C TYR A 458 58.83 -30.10 13.63
N PHE A 459 59.78 -29.99 14.56
CA PHE A 459 60.11 -31.08 15.50
C PHE A 459 58.96 -31.41 16.45
N SER A 460 58.21 -30.39 16.90
CA SER A 460 57.04 -30.60 17.74
C SER A 460 55.93 -31.35 16.99
N LEU A 461 55.74 -31.07 15.70
CA LEU A 461 54.77 -31.76 14.85
C LEU A 461 55.20 -33.20 14.53
N ASP A 462 56.49 -33.45 14.28
CA ASP A 462 57.01 -34.79 14.04
C ASP A 462 56.89 -35.69 15.28
N PHE A 463 57.20 -35.15 16.46
CA PHE A 463 57.00 -35.86 17.74
C PHE A 463 55.53 -36.24 17.93
N TYR A 464 54.61 -35.32 17.66
CA TYR A 464 53.17 -35.59 17.69
C TYR A 464 52.80 -36.73 16.73
N ASN A 465 53.21 -36.63 15.46
CA ASN A 465 52.87 -37.61 14.43
C ASN A 465 53.42 -39.01 14.74
N TYR A 466 54.59 -39.11 15.39
CA TYR A 466 55.18 -40.38 15.79
C TYR A 466 54.37 -41.08 16.89
N HIS A 467 53.85 -40.33 17.87
CA HIS A 467 53.21 -40.90 19.07
C HIS A 467 51.68 -41.04 18.97
N ILE A 468 51.00 -40.24 18.14
CA ILE A 468 49.53 -40.18 18.12
C ILE A 468 48.87 -41.53 17.78
N ASN A 469 49.45 -42.31 16.87
CA ASN A 469 48.89 -43.59 16.43
C ASN A 469 48.85 -44.63 17.57
N SER A 470 49.93 -44.70 18.38
CA SER A 470 49.96 -45.59 19.55
C SER A 470 48.86 -45.20 20.54
N ILE A 471 48.71 -43.90 20.82
CA ILE A 471 47.73 -43.41 21.79
C ILE A 471 46.29 -43.64 21.33
N ILE A 472 46.01 -43.54 20.02
CA ILE A 472 44.69 -43.90 19.47
C ILE A 472 44.38 -45.38 19.73
N GLN A 473 45.36 -46.27 19.54
CA GLN A 473 45.20 -47.70 19.78
C GLN A 473 45.04 -48.03 21.27
N ASP A 474 45.90 -47.45 22.11
CA ASP A 474 45.96 -47.74 23.55
C ASP A 474 44.79 -47.10 24.33
N ASN A 475 44.28 -45.95 23.86
CA ASN A 475 43.33 -45.11 24.59
C ASN A 475 42.22 -44.55 23.70
N TYR A 476 41.62 -45.40 22.87
CA TYR A 476 40.57 -45.04 21.90
C TYR A 476 39.47 -44.12 22.48
N LEU A 477 38.86 -44.50 23.61
CA LEU A 477 37.74 -43.75 24.19
C LEU A 477 38.15 -42.35 24.66
N PHE A 478 39.40 -42.20 25.12
CA PHE A 478 39.94 -40.91 25.51
C PHE A 478 40.11 -39.98 24.30
N VAL A 479 40.66 -40.49 23.20
CA VAL A 479 40.83 -39.70 21.96
C VAL A 479 39.48 -39.27 21.39
N VAL A 480 38.46 -40.14 21.43
CA VAL A 480 37.10 -39.76 21.02
C VAL A 480 36.57 -38.58 21.86
N LYS A 481 36.78 -38.58 23.17
CA LYS A 481 36.39 -37.45 24.05
C LYS A 481 37.15 -36.17 23.70
N VAL A 482 38.45 -36.27 23.44
CA VAL A 482 39.28 -35.12 22.99
C VAL A 482 38.74 -34.56 21.67
N ASN A 483 38.40 -35.40 20.71
CA ASN A 483 37.84 -34.98 19.42
C ASN A 483 36.50 -34.24 19.58
N PHE A 484 35.60 -34.73 20.44
CA PHE A 484 34.37 -34.00 20.75
C PHE A 484 34.65 -32.66 21.43
N ALA A 485 35.57 -32.62 22.41
CA ALA A 485 35.96 -31.38 23.06
C ALA A 485 36.54 -30.36 22.07
N MET A 486 37.36 -30.82 21.12
CA MET A 486 37.97 -29.99 20.09
C MET A 486 36.93 -29.47 19.09
N LEU A 487 35.99 -30.31 18.67
CA LEU A 487 34.84 -29.93 17.83
C LEU A 487 34.00 -28.84 18.49
N PHE A 488 33.53 -29.08 19.72
CA PHE A 488 32.71 -28.10 20.43
C PHE A 488 33.51 -26.83 20.72
N GLY A 489 34.78 -26.94 21.12
CA GLY A 489 35.68 -25.80 21.34
C GLY A 489 35.82 -24.94 20.10
N TYR A 490 36.04 -25.54 18.92
CA TYR A 490 36.10 -24.83 17.66
C TYR A 490 34.80 -24.10 17.31
N LEU A 491 33.67 -24.81 17.37
CA LEU A 491 32.36 -24.21 17.05
C LEU A 491 31.98 -23.10 18.03
N ILE A 492 32.32 -23.26 19.32
CA ILE A 492 32.10 -22.26 20.36
C ILE A 492 32.96 -21.02 20.09
N LEU A 493 34.25 -21.18 19.81
CA LEU A 493 35.16 -20.06 19.53
C LEU A 493 34.74 -19.30 18.27
N VAL A 494 34.43 -20.03 17.18
CA VAL A 494 33.90 -19.42 15.95
C VAL A 494 32.57 -18.71 16.25
N GLY A 495 31.65 -19.34 16.99
CA GLY A 495 30.38 -18.72 17.39
C GLY A 495 30.54 -17.45 18.22
N PHE A 496 31.42 -17.46 19.22
CA PHE A 496 31.73 -16.29 20.05
C PHE A 496 32.35 -15.15 19.25
N ALA A 497 33.32 -15.49 18.39
CA ALA A 497 34.00 -14.51 17.55
C ALA A 497 33.08 -13.89 16.49
N LEU A 498 31.91 -14.48 16.21
CA LEU A 498 30.90 -13.92 15.30
C LEU A 498 29.77 -13.17 16.00
N CYS A 499 29.48 -13.48 17.26
CA CYS A 499 28.34 -12.91 17.99
C CYS A 499 28.65 -11.59 18.69
N LEU A 500 29.91 -11.33 19.09
CA LEU A 500 30.28 -10.18 19.92
C LEU A 500 31.23 -9.23 19.18
N LYS A 501 30.79 -8.00 18.94
CA LYS A 501 31.50 -7.01 18.09
C LYS A 501 32.94 -6.75 18.55
N TYR A 502 33.15 -6.47 19.83
CA TYR A 502 34.49 -6.21 20.39
C TYR A 502 35.41 -7.43 20.35
N ILE A 503 34.85 -8.61 20.65
CA ILE A 503 35.60 -9.88 20.60
C ILE A 503 35.96 -10.23 19.17
N ARG A 504 35.07 -9.95 18.21
CA ARG A 504 35.31 -10.17 16.79
C ARG A 504 36.53 -9.41 16.30
N GLU A 505 36.65 -8.12 16.60
CA GLU A 505 37.80 -7.30 16.21
C GLU A 505 39.12 -7.88 16.77
N PHE A 506 39.13 -8.28 18.04
CA PHE A 506 40.28 -8.94 18.67
C PHE A 506 40.68 -10.25 17.96
N PHE A 507 39.72 -11.15 17.71
CA PHE A 507 39.99 -12.40 17.01
C PHE A 507 40.43 -12.18 15.57
N ILE A 508 39.90 -11.17 14.88
CA ILE A 508 40.32 -10.82 13.51
C ILE A 508 41.81 -10.46 13.51
N ILE A 509 42.25 -9.56 14.39
CA ILE A 509 43.65 -9.10 14.46
C ILE A 509 44.60 -10.27 14.68
N ILE A 510 44.31 -11.13 15.67
CA ILE A 510 45.13 -12.32 15.94
C ILE A 510 45.11 -13.27 14.73
N SER A 511 43.94 -13.49 14.14
CA SER A 511 43.78 -14.40 13.01
C SER A 511 44.56 -13.94 11.78
N TYR A 512 44.65 -12.64 11.52
CA TYR A 512 45.52 -12.10 10.47
C TYR A 512 46.98 -12.44 10.72
N GLY A 513 47.49 -12.19 11.93
CA GLY A 513 48.88 -12.51 12.28
C GLY A 513 49.20 -14.00 12.15
N VAL A 514 48.33 -14.85 12.68
CA VAL A 514 48.47 -16.32 12.61
C VAL A 514 48.40 -16.82 11.16
N THR A 515 47.43 -16.33 10.38
CA THR A 515 47.25 -16.74 8.98
C THR A 515 48.46 -16.34 8.13
N LEU A 516 49.00 -15.13 8.33
CA LEU A 516 50.21 -14.67 7.63
C LEU A 516 51.44 -15.52 8.00
N LEU A 517 51.60 -15.87 9.28
CA LEU A 517 52.68 -16.74 9.73
C LEU A 517 52.58 -18.13 9.09
N VAL A 518 51.39 -18.71 9.02
CA VAL A 518 51.17 -20.01 8.34
C VAL A 518 51.45 -19.93 6.84
N LEU A 519 51.07 -18.83 6.17
CA LEU A 519 51.40 -18.63 4.74
C LEU A 519 52.91 -18.69 4.49
N VAL A 520 53.72 -18.16 5.40
CA VAL A 520 55.19 -18.18 5.30
C VAL A 520 55.77 -19.56 5.58
N VAL A 521 55.27 -20.26 6.60
CA VAL A 521 55.83 -21.55 7.06
C VAL A 521 55.37 -22.72 6.20
N SER A 522 54.06 -22.84 5.94
CA SER A 522 53.50 -23.92 5.12
C SER A 522 52.10 -23.58 4.62
N PRO A 523 51.96 -23.01 3.40
CA PRO A 523 50.67 -22.59 2.87
C PRO A 523 49.70 -23.76 2.64
N LYS A 524 50.20 -25.01 2.59
CA LYS A 524 49.39 -26.23 2.44
C LYS A 524 48.42 -26.45 3.61
N ILE A 525 48.72 -25.90 4.80
CA ILE A 525 47.91 -26.03 6.02
C ILE A 525 46.61 -25.22 5.91
N LEU A 526 46.57 -24.20 5.04
CA LEU A 526 45.42 -23.30 4.86
C LEU A 526 44.34 -23.84 3.93
N ILE A 527 44.65 -24.85 3.11
CA ILE A 527 43.69 -25.45 2.18
C ILE A 527 43.22 -26.78 2.77
N PRO A 528 42.00 -26.84 3.32
CA PRO A 528 41.53 -27.96 4.14
C PRO A 528 41.67 -29.34 3.48
N ALA A 529 41.51 -29.41 2.15
CA ALA A 529 41.50 -30.66 1.38
C ALA A 529 42.89 -31.20 1.00
N MET A 530 43.95 -30.37 1.00
CA MET A 530 45.27 -30.78 0.46
C MET A 530 46.30 -31.18 1.52
N GLY A 531 46.12 -30.80 2.79
CA GLY A 531 47.12 -31.02 3.85
C GLY A 531 46.80 -32.14 4.85
N PHE A 532 45.53 -32.29 5.25
CA PHE A 532 45.14 -33.19 6.35
C PHE A 532 44.54 -34.52 5.88
N PHE A 533 43.91 -34.54 4.71
CA PHE A 533 43.31 -35.75 4.12
C PHE A 533 44.27 -36.57 3.26
N THR A 534 45.57 -36.26 3.25
CA THR A 534 46.56 -37.14 2.62
C THR A 534 46.59 -38.48 3.36
N ASP A 535 46.63 -39.60 2.63
CA ASP A 535 46.44 -41.02 3.04
C ASP A 535 47.30 -41.58 4.21
N LYS A 536 47.94 -40.75 5.04
CA LYS A 536 48.92 -41.14 6.06
C LYS A 536 48.49 -40.95 7.53
N ARG A 537 47.38 -40.27 7.82
CA ARG A 537 46.92 -40.01 9.22
C ARG A 537 45.87 -41.03 9.67
N ALA A 538 45.95 -41.49 10.92
CA ALA A 538 45.03 -42.48 11.46
C ALA A 538 43.60 -41.94 11.64
N MET A 539 42.62 -42.84 11.52
CA MET A 539 41.21 -42.56 11.84
C MET A 539 41.11 -42.11 13.30
N LEU A 540 40.43 -40.97 13.56
CA LEU A 540 40.32 -40.28 14.86
C LEU A 540 41.54 -39.48 15.33
N ASP A 541 42.56 -39.26 14.50
CA ASP A 541 43.56 -38.22 14.78
C ASP A 541 42.84 -36.87 15.05
N PRO A 542 43.05 -36.24 16.22
CA PRO A 542 42.45 -34.96 16.56
C PRO A 542 42.66 -33.87 15.51
N LEU A 543 43.86 -33.78 14.93
CA LEU A 543 44.16 -32.81 13.88
C LEU A 543 43.37 -33.08 12.60
N SER A 544 43.23 -34.36 12.23
CA SER A 544 42.42 -34.78 11.07
C SER A 544 40.93 -34.50 11.30
N THR A 545 40.45 -34.75 12.51
CA THR A 545 39.04 -34.55 12.89
C THR A 545 38.67 -33.07 12.88
N ILE A 546 39.48 -32.19 13.50
CA ILE A 546 39.22 -30.74 13.42
C ILE A 546 39.39 -30.21 11.99
N GLY A 547 40.33 -30.76 11.21
CA GLY A 547 40.53 -30.41 9.80
C GLY A 547 39.27 -30.68 8.97
N GLY A 548 38.61 -31.82 9.17
CA GLY A 548 37.33 -32.12 8.53
C GLY A 548 36.21 -31.14 8.89
N ILE A 549 36.09 -30.76 10.16
CA ILE A 549 35.09 -29.79 10.64
C ILE A 549 35.37 -28.39 10.07
N TYR A 550 36.63 -27.96 10.14
CA TYR A 550 37.10 -26.71 9.55
C TYR A 550 36.81 -26.67 8.05
N THR A 551 37.01 -27.77 7.31
CA THR A 551 36.69 -27.86 5.87
C THR A 551 35.23 -27.51 5.59
N ILE A 552 34.30 -28.04 6.39
CA ILE A 552 32.87 -27.78 6.23
C ILE A 552 32.57 -26.30 6.50
N VAL A 553 33.06 -25.74 7.62
CA VAL A 553 32.83 -24.33 7.98
C VAL A 553 33.46 -23.39 6.96
N PHE A 554 34.71 -23.67 6.54
CA PHE A 554 35.41 -22.95 5.49
C PHE A 554 34.63 -22.97 4.18
N GLY A 555 34.08 -24.11 3.78
CA GLY A 555 33.23 -24.23 2.59
C GLY A 555 32.02 -23.30 2.63
N PHE A 556 31.31 -23.21 3.77
CA PHE A 556 30.19 -22.27 3.93
C PHE A 556 30.63 -20.80 3.84
N VAL A 557 31.76 -20.43 4.45
CA VAL A 557 32.26 -19.05 4.44
C VAL A 557 32.79 -18.66 3.07
N VAL A 558 33.56 -19.53 2.40
CA VAL A 558 34.05 -19.30 1.04
C VAL A 558 32.90 -19.20 0.03
N PHE A 559 31.90 -20.09 0.12
CA PHE A 559 30.70 -19.98 -0.70
C PHE A 559 30.02 -18.62 -0.52
N SER A 560 29.91 -18.17 0.73
CA SER A 560 29.35 -16.86 1.06
C SER A 560 30.19 -15.70 0.51
N PHE A 561 31.52 -15.80 0.62
CA PHE A 561 32.49 -14.81 0.14
C PHE A 561 32.47 -14.67 -1.39
N ILE A 562 32.54 -15.79 -2.13
CA ILE A 562 32.46 -15.80 -3.60
C ILE A 562 31.17 -15.13 -4.07
N LYS A 563 30.04 -15.44 -3.41
CA LYS A 563 28.74 -14.87 -3.77
C LYS A 563 28.69 -13.36 -3.46
N THR A 564 29.38 -12.88 -2.44
CA THR A 564 29.54 -11.45 -2.11
C THR A 564 30.41 -10.72 -3.14
N ILE A 565 31.56 -11.27 -3.52
CA ILE A 565 32.42 -10.68 -4.57
C ILE A 565 31.66 -10.57 -5.89
N ARG A 566 30.99 -11.65 -6.32
CA ARG A 566 30.24 -11.65 -7.59
C ARG A 566 29.15 -10.57 -7.61
N LYS A 567 28.51 -10.27 -6.49
CA LYS A 567 27.49 -9.22 -6.40
C LYS A 567 28.12 -7.84 -6.46
N ASN A 568 29.15 -7.57 -5.68
CA ASN A 568 29.80 -6.26 -5.64
C ASN A 568 30.56 -5.92 -6.93
N SER A 569 30.90 -6.92 -7.74
CA SER A 569 31.36 -6.72 -9.12
C SER A 569 30.26 -6.25 -10.08
N ILE A 570 28.97 -6.43 -9.74
CA ILE A 570 27.80 -6.06 -10.57
C ILE A 570 27.17 -4.76 -10.07
N VAL A 571 27.14 -4.57 -8.75
CA VAL A 571 26.70 -3.34 -8.08
C VAL A 571 27.82 -2.96 -7.11
N PRO A 572 28.81 -2.15 -7.54
CA PRO A 572 29.86 -1.69 -6.64
C PRO A 572 29.23 -0.89 -5.51
N ASN A 573 29.66 -1.20 -4.29
CA ASN A 573 29.23 -0.52 -3.08
C ASN A 573 29.98 0.80 -2.90
#